data_AF-A0A9P8BPX5-F1
#
_entry.id   AF-A0A9P8BPX5-F1
#
_cell.length_a   1.000
_cell.length_b   1.000
_cell.length_c   1.000
_cell.angle_alpha   90.00
_cell.angle_beta   90.00
_cell.angle_gamma   90.00
#
_symmetry.space_group_name_H-M   'P 1'
#
loop_
_entity.id
_entity.type
_entity.pdbx_description
1 polymer ?
#
loop_
_entity_poly.entity_id
_entity_poly.type
_entity_poly.pdbx_seq_one_letter_code
_entity_poly.pdbx_strand_id
1 'polypeptide(L)'
;MVRHTKNLGAIHIAWGYDDACIGYFFTVYDDRLRWQTGQSSEVDSITEKVSMDGGGNYFDLNTYRIGGFGHKVSEKTMFTFMRRYGIDPDKIKSHDGGVGEGTGGVKECANSECRMLETETAHKRCARCRNAWYCSKACQTTDWISHKVICIEA
;
A
#
# COMPACT_ATOMS: atom_id res chain seq x y z
N MET A 1 -3.64 -15.51 -6.95
CA MET A 1 -2.70 -14.76 -6.09
C MET A 1 -1.73 -13.94 -6.93
N VAL A 2 -1.89 -12.61 -6.91
CA VAL A 2 -0.92 -11.64 -7.41
C VAL A 2 0.09 -11.37 -6.29
N ARG A 3 1.39 -11.43 -6.59
CA ARG A 3 2.48 -11.15 -5.64
C ARG A 3 3.51 -10.21 -6.24
N HIS A 4 3.86 -9.18 -5.49
CA HIS A 4 4.94 -8.27 -5.78
C HIS A 4 5.98 -8.34 -4.67
N THR A 5 7.21 -7.97 -5.01
CA THR A 5 8.32 -7.88 -4.07
C THR A 5 9.11 -6.60 -4.27
N LYS A 6 9.73 -6.12 -3.20
CA LYS A 6 10.62 -4.96 -3.20
C LYS A 6 11.74 -5.21 -2.19
N ASN A 7 12.96 -4.92 -2.59
CA ASN A 7 14.14 -5.08 -1.76
C ASN A 7 14.71 -3.69 -1.43
N LEU A 8 15.00 -3.48 -0.16
CA LEU A 8 15.59 -2.27 0.42
C LEU A 8 16.84 -2.66 1.22
N GLY A 9 17.85 -3.18 0.52
CA GLY A 9 19.01 -3.80 1.15
C GLY A 9 18.62 -5.14 1.77
N ALA A 10 18.91 -5.33 3.06
CA ALA A 10 18.54 -6.54 3.81
C ALA A 10 17.04 -6.60 4.17
N ILE A 11 16.29 -5.51 3.97
CA ILE A 11 14.85 -5.49 4.19
C ILE A 11 14.14 -5.89 2.90
N HIS A 12 13.33 -6.92 2.99
CA HIS A 12 12.51 -7.44 1.91
C HIS A 12 11.04 -7.27 2.23
N ILE A 13 10.28 -6.89 1.20
CA ILE A 13 8.87 -6.60 1.33
C ILE A 13 8.16 -7.43 0.27
N ALA A 14 7.11 -8.16 0.67
CA ALA A 14 6.23 -8.82 -0.29
C ALA A 14 4.78 -8.47 -0.01
N TRP A 15 4.01 -8.26 -1.07
CA TRP A 15 2.62 -7.85 -0.97
C TRP A 15 1.81 -8.34 -2.14
N GLY A 16 0.50 -8.30 -2.01
CA GLY A 16 -0.35 -8.73 -3.10
C GLY A 16 -1.79 -8.94 -2.72
N TYR A 17 -2.53 -9.53 -3.64
CA TYR A 17 -3.93 -9.89 -3.51
C TYR A 17 -4.11 -11.37 -3.83
N ASP A 18 -4.95 -12.05 -3.05
CA ASP A 18 -5.33 -13.43 -3.31
C ASP A 18 -6.84 -13.52 -3.57
N ASP A 19 -7.19 -13.89 -4.80
CA ASP A 19 -8.59 -14.10 -5.23
C ASP A 19 -9.24 -15.27 -4.48
N ALA A 20 -8.48 -16.30 -4.12
CA ALA A 20 -9.01 -17.48 -3.42
C ALA A 20 -9.38 -17.16 -1.97
N CYS A 21 -8.56 -16.35 -1.29
CA CYS A 21 -8.79 -15.92 0.09
C CYS A 21 -9.54 -14.59 0.20
N ILE A 22 -9.82 -13.95 -0.95
CA ILE A 22 -10.50 -12.65 -1.11
C ILE A 22 -9.89 -11.62 -0.15
N GLY A 23 -8.66 -11.18 -0.43
CA GLY A 23 -8.01 -10.15 0.38
C GLY A 23 -6.55 -9.92 0.02
N TYR A 24 -5.90 -9.05 0.78
CA TYR A 24 -4.51 -8.67 0.59
C TYR A 24 -3.61 -9.34 1.62
N PHE A 25 -2.33 -9.48 1.25
CA PHE A 25 -1.25 -9.74 2.19
C PHE A 25 -0.15 -8.68 2.08
N PHE A 26 0.57 -8.49 3.17
CA PHE A 26 1.72 -7.61 3.26
C PHE A 26 2.69 -8.15 4.31
N THR A 27 3.93 -8.42 3.91
CA THR A 27 4.99 -8.89 4.79
C THR A 27 6.22 -8.02 4.64
N VAL A 28 6.89 -7.75 5.76
CA VAL A 28 8.18 -7.09 5.81
C VAL A 28 9.11 -7.94 6.66
N TYR A 29 10.24 -8.35 6.09
CA TYR A 29 11.26 -9.13 6.78
C TYR A 29 12.66 -8.59 6.56
N ASP A 30 13.57 -8.92 7.48
CA ASP A 30 14.97 -8.52 7.47
C ASP A 30 15.85 -9.78 7.48
N ASP A 31 16.62 -9.97 6.41
CA ASP A 31 17.46 -11.16 6.22
C ASP A 31 18.56 -11.32 7.29
N ARG A 32 18.91 -10.23 7.99
CA ARG A 32 19.87 -10.27 9.09
C ARG A 32 19.30 -10.95 10.34
N LEU A 33 17.98 -11.02 10.44
CA LEU A 33 17.25 -11.60 11.58
C LEU A 33 16.61 -12.94 11.22
N ARG A 34 17.01 -13.55 10.11
CA ARG A 34 16.60 -14.89 9.71
C ARG A 34 17.53 -15.93 10.30
N TRP A 35 17.05 -17.17 10.42
CA TRP A 35 17.94 -18.31 10.62
C TRP A 35 19.01 -18.35 9.54
N GLN A 36 20.25 -18.60 9.97
CA GLN A 36 21.40 -18.75 9.10
C GLN A 36 22.14 -20.03 9.43
N THR A 37 22.66 -20.69 8.41
CA THR A 37 23.44 -21.92 8.59
C THR A 37 24.69 -21.64 9.42
N GLY A 38 24.93 -22.49 10.43
CA GLY A 38 26.14 -22.42 11.27
C GLY A 38 26.04 -21.46 12.45
N GLN A 39 24.86 -20.91 12.74
CA GLN A 39 24.62 -20.13 13.96
C GLN A 39 24.50 -21.02 15.21
N SER A 40 24.65 -20.41 16.38
CA SER A 40 24.45 -21.11 17.65
C SER A 40 22.96 -21.26 17.97
N SER A 41 22.61 -22.27 18.76
CA SER A 41 21.24 -22.48 19.23
C SER A 41 20.69 -21.30 20.04
N GLU A 42 21.57 -20.52 20.68
CA GLU A 42 21.17 -19.29 21.38
C GLU A 42 20.72 -18.20 20.39
N VAL A 43 21.45 -18.02 19.28
CA VAL A 43 21.06 -17.08 18.21
C VAL A 43 19.75 -17.51 17.56
N ASP A 44 19.57 -18.80 17.31
CA ASP A 44 18.32 -19.35 16.75
C ASP A 44 17.14 -19.10 17.68
N SER A 45 17.32 -19.33 18.99
CA SER A 45 16.28 -19.09 20.00
C SER A 45 15.89 -17.60 20.12
N ILE A 46 16.82 -16.67 19.91
CA ILE A 46 16.49 -15.23 19.85
C ILE A 46 15.78 -14.90 18.53
N THR A 47 16.19 -15.50 17.42
CA THR A 47 15.56 -15.31 16.11
C THR A 47 14.10 -15.74 16.10
N GLU A 48 13.80 -16.88 16.74
CA GLU A 48 12.43 -17.40 16.92
C GLU A 48 11.51 -16.46 17.73
N LYS A 49 12.07 -15.59 18.57
CA LYS A 49 11.31 -14.58 19.31
C LYS A 49 10.94 -13.38 18.46
N VAL A 50 11.67 -13.13 17.36
CA VAL A 50 11.36 -12.07 16.40
C VAL A 50 10.28 -12.57 15.44
N SER A 51 10.48 -13.75 14.86
CA SER A 51 9.45 -14.47 14.12
C SER A 51 9.42 -15.93 14.52
N MET A 52 8.23 -16.44 14.79
CA MET A 52 7.99 -17.82 15.19
C MET A 52 8.52 -18.86 14.19
N ASP A 53 8.66 -18.51 12.91
CA ASP A 53 9.23 -19.40 11.87
C ASP A 53 10.72 -19.15 11.59
N GLY A 54 11.37 -18.26 12.37
CA GLY A 54 12.74 -17.83 12.14
C GLY A 54 12.94 -17.04 10.84
N GLY A 55 11.86 -16.57 10.21
CA GLY A 55 11.83 -15.90 8.92
C GLY A 55 12.21 -14.41 8.95
N GLY A 56 12.53 -13.86 10.12
CA GLY A 56 12.99 -12.47 10.28
C GLY A 56 11.94 -11.42 9.92
N ASN A 57 10.67 -11.82 9.78
CA ASN A 57 9.53 -10.95 9.56
C ASN A 57 9.26 -10.07 10.78
N TYR A 58 9.26 -8.77 10.57
CA TYR A 58 8.79 -7.81 11.56
C TYR A 58 7.27 -7.94 11.77
N PHE A 59 6.56 -8.22 10.68
CA PHE A 59 5.14 -8.55 10.70
C PHE A 59 4.70 -9.15 9.38
N ASP A 60 3.68 -10.02 9.48
CA ASP A 60 2.86 -10.49 8.38
C ASP A 60 1.44 -10.01 8.61
N LEU A 61 0.88 -9.28 7.66
CA LEU A 61 -0.49 -8.79 7.71
C LEU A 61 -1.34 -9.48 6.64
N ASN A 62 -2.62 -9.70 6.93
CA ASN A 62 -3.59 -10.13 5.94
C ASN A 62 -4.97 -9.48 6.15
N THR A 63 -5.78 -9.41 5.09
CA THR A 63 -7.18 -8.95 5.14
C THR A 63 -8.17 -10.03 4.73
N TYR A 64 -7.72 -11.29 4.67
CA TYR A 64 -8.51 -12.39 4.10
C TYR A 64 -9.81 -12.61 4.86
N ARG A 65 -10.87 -12.99 4.14
CA ARG A 65 -12.16 -13.29 4.77
C ARG A 65 -12.10 -14.58 5.58
N ILE A 66 -11.46 -15.62 5.02
CA ILE A 66 -11.35 -16.95 5.60
C ILE A 66 -9.88 -17.41 5.50
N GLY A 67 -9.33 -17.98 6.57
CA GLY A 67 -7.94 -18.42 6.63
C GLY A 67 -6.94 -17.25 6.67
N GLY A 68 -5.70 -17.52 6.24
CA GLY A 68 -4.60 -16.56 6.22
C GLY A 68 -3.51 -16.80 7.25
N PHE A 69 -2.27 -16.48 6.87
CA PHE A 69 -1.14 -16.43 7.79
C PHE A 69 -0.89 -14.98 8.27
N GLY A 70 -0.40 -14.83 9.49
CA GLY A 70 -0.10 -13.53 10.09
C GLY A 70 -1.30 -12.82 10.73
N HIS A 71 -1.10 -11.56 11.07
CA HIS A 71 -2.07 -10.73 11.77
C HIS A 71 -3.17 -10.23 10.83
N LYS A 72 -4.42 -10.57 11.16
CA LYS A 72 -5.58 -10.05 10.43
C LYS A 72 -5.81 -8.57 10.75
N VAL A 73 -5.93 -7.75 9.72
CA VAL A 73 -6.16 -6.30 9.80
C VAL A 73 -7.22 -5.85 8.80
N SER A 74 -7.74 -4.64 8.96
CA SER A 74 -8.58 -4.00 7.93
C SER A 74 -7.75 -3.56 6.72
N GLU A 75 -8.38 -3.43 5.55
CA GLU A 75 -7.73 -2.86 4.35
C GLU A 75 -7.17 -1.46 4.60
N LYS A 76 -7.89 -0.61 5.35
CA LYS A 76 -7.41 0.73 5.73
C LYS A 76 -6.09 0.67 6.49
N THR A 77 -5.97 -0.24 7.46
CA THR A 77 -4.73 -0.44 8.22
C THR A 77 -3.63 -0.98 7.32
N MET A 78 -3.92 -2.00 6.52
CA MET A 78 -2.98 -2.60 5.56
C MET A 78 -2.37 -1.55 4.62
N PHE A 79 -3.23 -0.75 3.97
CA PHE A 79 -2.84 0.26 3.01
C PHE A 79 -2.04 1.39 3.65
N THR A 80 -2.29 1.69 4.93
CA THR A 80 -1.46 2.64 5.69
C THR A 80 -0.02 2.14 5.79
N PHE A 81 0.20 0.84 6.07
CA PHE A 81 1.54 0.27 6.13
C PHE A 81 2.20 0.18 4.75
N MET A 82 1.49 -0.27 3.72
CA MET A 82 2.01 -0.31 2.34
C MET A 82 2.56 1.05 1.90
N ARG A 83 1.81 2.14 2.14
CA ARG A 83 2.25 3.50 1.79
C ARG A 83 3.52 3.94 2.53
N ARG A 84 3.75 3.50 3.78
CA ARG A 84 5.01 3.79 4.52
C ARG A 84 6.24 3.23 3.82
N TYR A 85 6.09 2.17 3.04
CA TYR A 85 7.15 1.57 2.25
C TYR A 85 7.14 2.02 0.78
N GLY A 86 6.37 3.07 0.46
CA GLY A 86 6.23 3.61 -0.88
C GLY A 86 5.51 2.67 -1.85
N ILE A 87 4.61 1.82 -1.33
CA ILE A 87 3.75 0.95 -2.15
C ILE A 87 2.39 1.63 -2.28
N ASP A 88 1.94 1.72 -3.52
CA ASP A 88 0.63 2.26 -3.87
C ASP A 88 -0.40 1.11 -3.93
N PRO A 89 -1.30 1.00 -2.94
CA PRO A 89 -2.25 -0.11 -2.86
C PRO A 89 -3.27 -0.12 -4.00
N ASP A 90 -3.54 1.04 -4.60
CA ASP A 90 -4.54 1.17 -5.66
C ASP A 90 -4.07 0.50 -6.97
N LYS A 91 -2.78 0.17 -7.06
CA LYS A 91 -2.16 -0.54 -8.19
C LYS A 91 -2.07 -2.06 -8.02
N ILE A 92 -2.50 -2.61 -6.87
CA ILE A 92 -2.36 -4.05 -6.58
C ILE A 92 -3.43 -4.89 -7.30
N LYS A 93 -4.58 -4.30 -7.64
CA LYS A 93 -5.71 -4.98 -8.28
C LYS A 93 -5.75 -4.87 -9.81
N SER A 94 -4.76 -4.26 -10.46
CA SER A 94 -4.73 -4.26 -11.91
C SER A 94 -4.33 -5.65 -12.43
N HIS A 95 -5.20 -6.21 -13.26
CA HIS A 95 -5.20 -7.58 -13.76
C HIS A 95 -3.99 -7.98 -14.64
N ASP A 96 -2.99 -7.10 -14.79
CA ASP A 96 -2.05 -7.17 -15.88
C ASP A 96 -0.61 -7.13 -15.35
N GLY A 97 0.05 -8.28 -15.42
CA GLY A 97 1.49 -8.34 -15.37
C GLY A 97 2.10 -7.56 -16.53
N GLY A 98 2.73 -6.43 -16.24
CA GLY A 98 3.75 -5.84 -17.08
C GLY A 98 3.28 -4.82 -18.12
N VAL A 99 4.02 -3.70 -18.09
CA VAL A 99 4.14 -2.62 -19.08
C VAL A 99 3.00 -1.60 -19.07
N GLY A 100 3.39 -0.34 -18.87
CA GLY A 100 2.48 0.77 -18.71
C GLY A 100 1.75 1.15 -19.98
N GLU A 101 0.53 1.64 -19.82
CA GLU A 101 0.05 2.89 -20.39
C GLU A 101 -1.28 3.22 -19.70
N GLY A 102 -1.50 4.51 -19.43
CA GLY A 102 -2.60 4.96 -18.61
C GLY A 102 -3.96 4.66 -19.22
N THR A 103 -4.85 4.09 -18.42
CA THR A 103 -6.29 4.26 -18.58
C THR A 103 -6.87 4.71 -17.25
N GLY A 104 -7.38 5.94 -17.24
CA GLY A 104 -7.80 6.67 -16.06
C GLY A 104 -8.94 5.98 -15.34
N GLY A 105 -8.71 5.66 -14.07
CA GLY A 105 -9.79 5.54 -13.11
C GLY A 105 -10.58 6.86 -13.10
N VAL A 106 -11.91 6.74 -13.09
CA VAL A 106 -12.83 7.87 -13.00
C VAL A 106 -12.42 8.76 -11.82
N LYS A 107 -12.00 9.98 -12.10
CA LYS A 107 -11.42 10.87 -11.08
C LYS A 107 -12.53 11.60 -10.34
N GLU A 108 -12.65 11.42 -9.03
CA GLU A 108 -13.62 12.15 -8.22
C GLU A 108 -13.10 13.55 -7.83
N CYS A 109 -13.98 14.54 -7.77
CA CYS A 109 -13.68 15.86 -7.24
C CYS A 109 -13.35 15.77 -5.74
N ALA A 110 -12.18 16.28 -5.34
CA ALA A 110 -11.70 16.24 -3.96
C ALA A 110 -12.50 17.12 -2.98
N ASN A 111 -13.30 18.07 -3.49
CA ASN A 111 -14.24 18.82 -2.66
C ASN A 111 -15.35 17.89 -2.15
N SER A 112 -15.39 17.69 -0.83
CA SER A 112 -16.33 16.80 -0.14
C SER A 112 -17.80 17.12 -0.39
N GLU A 113 -18.12 18.38 -0.66
CA GLU A 113 -19.49 18.84 -0.96
C GLU A 113 -19.87 18.62 -2.43
N CYS A 114 -18.90 18.36 -3.31
CA CYS A 114 -19.13 18.19 -4.74
C CYS A 114 -19.11 16.72 -5.15
N ARG A 115 -17.98 16.01 -4.93
CA ARG A 115 -17.80 14.58 -5.26
C ARG A 115 -18.21 14.16 -6.68
N MET A 116 -18.26 15.10 -7.61
CA MET A 116 -18.58 14.81 -9.01
C MET A 116 -17.51 13.89 -9.58
N LEU A 117 -17.94 12.89 -10.33
CA LEU A 117 -17.06 12.00 -11.09
C LEU A 117 -16.66 12.66 -12.41
N GLU A 118 -15.40 12.53 -12.79
CA GLU A 118 -14.90 13.01 -14.08
C GLU A 118 -15.63 12.28 -15.21
N THR A 119 -16.48 12.99 -15.93
CA THR A 119 -17.16 12.50 -17.13
C THR A 119 -16.57 13.19 -18.36
N GLU A 120 -17.25 14.20 -18.89
CA GLU A 120 -16.89 14.91 -20.13
C GLU A 120 -15.92 16.07 -19.91
N THR A 121 -15.92 16.67 -18.71
CA THR A 121 -14.99 17.76 -18.36
C THR A 121 -13.83 17.22 -17.55
N ALA A 122 -12.62 17.35 -18.12
CA ALA A 122 -11.41 16.91 -17.46
C ALA A 122 -11.19 17.67 -16.14
N HIS A 123 -11.08 16.93 -15.05
CA HIS A 123 -10.74 17.49 -13.75
C HIS A 123 -9.32 18.03 -13.77
N LYS A 124 -9.12 19.17 -13.11
CA LYS A 124 -7.80 19.80 -12.98
C LYS A 124 -7.12 19.35 -11.69
N ARG A 125 -5.82 19.10 -11.77
CA ARG A 125 -5.01 18.80 -10.60
C ARG A 125 -4.66 20.06 -9.82
N CYS A 126 -4.49 19.92 -8.52
CA CYS A 126 -3.81 20.92 -7.71
C CYS A 126 -2.44 21.22 -8.32
N ALA A 127 -2.17 22.50 -8.64
CA ALA A 127 -0.93 22.91 -9.30
C ALA A 127 0.33 22.64 -8.45
N ARG A 128 0.18 22.58 -7.12
CA ARG A 128 1.27 22.37 -6.17
C ARG A 128 1.59 20.88 -5.97
N CYS A 129 0.64 20.11 -5.43
CA CYS A 129 0.89 18.72 -5.04
C CYS A 129 0.56 17.70 -6.12
N ARG A 130 -0.19 18.08 -7.16
CA ARG A 130 -0.68 17.21 -8.24
C ARG A 130 -1.47 15.96 -7.79
N ASN A 131 -1.79 15.86 -6.49
CA ASN A 131 -2.45 14.70 -5.88
C ASN A 131 -3.98 14.84 -5.77
N ALA A 132 -4.51 16.06 -5.69
CA ALA A 132 -5.95 16.32 -5.63
C ALA A 132 -6.51 16.76 -6.99
N TRP A 133 -7.73 16.31 -7.30
CA TRP A 133 -8.45 16.59 -8.56
C TRP A 133 -9.71 17.43 -8.29
N TYR A 134 -9.98 18.42 -9.14
CA TYR A 134 -11.13 19.32 -8.99
C TYR A 134 -11.84 19.53 -10.32
N CYS A 135 -13.17 19.43 -10.31
CA CYS A 135 -13.99 19.77 -11.48
C CYS A 135 -13.94 21.26 -11.84
N SER A 136 -13.59 22.12 -10.88
CA SER A 136 -13.53 23.56 -11.07
C SER A 136 -12.58 24.25 -10.08
N LYS A 137 -12.14 25.46 -10.42
CA LYS A 137 -11.38 26.33 -9.51
C LYS A 137 -12.20 26.69 -8.25
N ALA A 138 -13.52 26.77 -8.38
CA ALA A 138 -14.41 26.99 -7.24
C ALA A 138 -14.30 25.84 -6.22
N CYS A 139 -14.38 24.58 -6.68
CA CYS A 139 -14.21 23.41 -5.81
C CYS A 139 -12.83 23.35 -5.15
N GLN A 140 -11.77 23.71 -5.87
CA GLN A 140 -10.42 23.81 -5.28
C GLN A 140 -10.36 24.88 -4.18
N THR A 141 -11.02 26.02 -4.38
CA THR A 141 -10.99 27.13 -3.41
C THR A 141 -11.79 26.77 -2.14
N THR A 142 -12.94 26.12 -2.29
CA THR A 142 -13.74 25.63 -1.16
C THR A 142 -12.98 24.58 -0.35
N ASP A 143 -12.38 23.60 -1.01
CA ASP A 143 -11.59 22.54 -0.36
C ASP A 143 -10.23 23.06 0.15
N TRP A 144 -9.78 24.25 -0.22
CA TRP A 144 -8.45 24.73 0.17
C TRP A 144 -8.24 24.78 1.69
N ILE A 145 -9.29 25.06 2.46
CA ILE A 145 -9.25 25.10 3.94
C ILE A 145 -8.82 23.74 4.51
N SER A 146 -9.33 22.64 3.96
CA SER A 146 -8.98 21.26 4.30
C SER A 146 -7.71 20.79 3.59
N HIS A 147 -7.58 21.03 2.29
CA HIS A 147 -6.49 20.53 1.46
C HIS A 147 -5.12 21.07 1.85
N LYS A 148 -5.03 22.34 2.30
CA LYS A 148 -3.74 22.99 2.60
C LYS A 148 -2.89 22.24 3.62
N VAL A 149 -3.52 21.50 4.54
CA VAL A 149 -2.82 20.76 5.61
C VAL A 149 -2.10 19.52 5.11
N ILE A 150 -2.49 19.00 3.94
CA ILE A 150 -1.91 17.81 3.30
C ILE A 150 -1.26 18.12 1.93
N CYS A 151 -1.20 19.39 1.54
CA CYS A 151 -0.68 19.83 0.25
C CYS A 151 0.86 19.93 0.28
N ILE A 152 1.53 18.81 0.01
CA ILE A 152 2.99 18.70 -0.14
C ILE A 152 3.39 18.86 -1.61
N GLU A 153 4.51 19.53 -1.88
CA GLU A 153 5.01 19.75 -3.24
C GLU A 153 5.42 18.44 -3.91
N ALA A 154 5.15 18.31 -5.22
CA ALA A 154 5.31 17.08 -6.00
C ALA A 154 6.68 16.94 -6.66
#